data_AF-A0A5N9H873-F1
#
_entry.id   AF-A0A5N9H873-F1
#
_cell.length_a   1.000
_cell.length_b   1.000
_cell.length_c   1.000
_cell.angle_alpha   90.00
_cell.angle_beta   90.00
_cell.angle_gamma   90.00
#
_symmetry.space_group_name_H-M   'P 1'
#
loop_
_entity.id
_entity.type
_entity.pdbx_description
1 polymer ?
#
loop_
_entity_poly.entity_id
_entity_poly.type
_entity_poly.pdbx_seq_one_letter_code
_entity_poly.pdbx_strand_id
1 'polypeptide(L)'
;MAQDINSKIAGEIAPQITEGIRSLIEEALASYDMGDQSLDGTEVSVTYYVGAGGEEVSIDIHVESGKITGTQVLDVRDYNRMGSAVAGHQREYIDKRVFRLPDGEYITSETIPDEILEQIIEEAFDNA
;
A
#
# COMPACT_ATOMS: atom_id res chain seq x y z
N MET A 1 29.65 19.84 -19.70
CA MET A 1 29.99 18.90 -18.60
C MET A 1 28.83 18.70 -17.64
N ALA A 2 28.41 19.68 -16.82
CA ALA A 2 27.22 19.51 -15.96
C ALA A 2 25.93 19.21 -16.75
N GLN A 3 25.73 19.89 -17.89
CA GLN A 3 24.58 19.68 -18.77
C GLN A 3 24.54 18.27 -19.41
N ASP A 4 25.69 17.66 -19.73
CA ASP A 4 25.76 16.29 -20.27
C ASP A 4 25.51 15.22 -19.20
N ILE A 5 26.00 15.45 -17.98
CA ILE A 5 25.76 14.54 -16.84
C ILE A 5 24.29 14.57 -16.46
N ASN A 6 23.67 15.76 -16.42
CA ASN A 6 22.26 15.91 -16.09
C ASN A 6 21.35 15.32 -17.17
N SER A 7 21.70 15.47 -18.46
CA SER A 7 20.97 14.79 -19.54
C SER A 7 21.12 13.26 -19.50
N LYS A 8 22.25 12.72 -19.05
CA LYS A 8 22.41 11.26 -18.84
C LYS A 8 21.62 10.76 -17.63
N ILE A 9 21.61 11.51 -16.53
CA ILE A 9 20.81 11.18 -15.34
C ILE A 9 19.33 11.15 -15.71
N ALA A 10 18.83 12.20 -16.38
CA ALA A 10 17.43 12.27 -16.81
C ALA A 10 17.06 11.25 -17.89
N GLY A 11 17.96 10.99 -18.86
CA GLY A 11 17.65 10.17 -20.03
C GLY A 11 17.84 8.67 -19.83
N GLU A 12 18.78 8.25 -18.98
CA GLU A 12 19.16 6.83 -18.85
C GLU A 12 18.97 6.28 -17.44
N ILE A 13 19.28 7.06 -16.40
CA ILE A 13 19.28 6.58 -15.01
C ILE A 13 17.90 6.72 -14.36
N ALA A 14 17.26 7.89 -14.50
CA ALA A 14 15.99 8.16 -13.85
C ALA A 14 14.87 7.19 -14.28
N PRO A 15 14.70 6.83 -15.57
CA PRO A 15 13.71 5.83 -15.98
C PRO A 15 13.94 4.45 -15.36
N GLN A 16 15.21 4.04 -15.19
CA GLN A 16 15.54 2.75 -14.57
C GLN A 16 15.22 2.75 -13.08
N ILE A 17 15.51 3.85 -12.38
CA ILE A 17 15.17 4.02 -10.97
C ILE A 17 13.66 4.04 -10.80
N THR A 18 12.93 4.80 -11.63
CA THR A 18 11.47 4.89 -11.50
C THR A 18 10.79 3.56 -11.78
N GLU A 19 11.27 2.81 -12.78
CA GLU A 19 10.75 1.48 -13.07
C GLU A 19 11.08 0.48 -11.96
N GLY A 20 12.29 0.58 -11.38
CA GLY A 20 12.69 -0.24 -10.22
C GLY A 20 11.82 0.03 -8.99
N ILE A 21 11.60 1.30 -8.65
CA ILE A 21 10.72 1.70 -7.53
C ILE A 21 9.29 1.21 -7.78
N ARG A 22 8.77 1.43 -8.98
CA ARG A 22 7.44 0.96 -9.36
C ARG A 22 7.31 -0.55 -9.19
N SER A 23 8.26 -1.30 -9.74
CA SER A 23 8.27 -2.77 -9.66
C SER A 23 8.33 -3.26 -8.21
N LEU A 24 9.16 -2.62 -7.38
CA LEU A 24 9.29 -2.95 -5.96
C LEU A 24 7.96 -2.75 -5.21
N ILE A 25 7.28 -1.62 -5.46
CA ILE A 25 5.98 -1.32 -4.84
C ILE A 25 4.89 -2.27 -5.35
N GLU A 26 4.85 -2.53 -6.66
CA GLU A 26 3.90 -3.49 -7.25
C GLU A 26 4.09 -4.90 -6.68
N GLU A 27 5.33 -5.35 -6.49
CA GLU A 27 5.65 -6.64 -5.86
C GLU A 27 5.24 -6.67 -4.39
N ALA A 28 5.53 -5.62 -3.63
CA ALA A 28 5.13 -5.50 -2.23
C ALA A 28 3.61 -5.60 -2.06
N LEU A 29 2.86 -4.83 -2.86
CA LEU A 29 1.40 -4.86 -2.86
C LEU A 29 0.84 -6.22 -3.30
N ALA A 30 1.47 -6.88 -4.26
CA ALA A 30 1.08 -8.22 -4.70
C ALA A 30 1.36 -9.30 -3.64
N SER A 31 2.40 -9.11 -2.83
CA SER A 31 2.80 -10.03 -1.75
C SER A 31 2.02 -9.83 -0.45
N TYR A 32 1.32 -8.70 -0.30
CA TYR A 32 0.57 -8.37 0.90
C TYR A 32 -0.55 -9.39 1.19
N ASP A 33 -0.64 -9.85 2.44
CA ASP A 33 -1.59 -10.88 2.85
C ASP A 33 -3.04 -10.37 2.92
N MET A 34 -3.76 -10.58 1.83
CA MET A 34 -5.20 -10.34 1.73
C MET A 34 -6.05 -11.55 2.19
N GLY A 35 -5.44 -12.61 2.71
CA GLY A 35 -6.14 -13.86 3.05
C GLY A 35 -6.88 -14.44 1.83
N ASP A 36 -8.16 -14.78 2.01
CA ASP A 36 -9.02 -15.29 0.93
C ASP A 36 -9.61 -14.19 0.03
N GLN A 37 -9.19 -12.94 0.20
CA GLN A 37 -9.63 -11.79 -0.59
C GLN A 37 -8.56 -11.38 -1.61
N SER A 38 -8.94 -10.57 -2.58
CA SER A 38 -8.03 -10.00 -3.57
C SER A 38 -8.19 -8.48 -3.69
N LEU A 39 -7.18 -7.83 -4.25
CA LEU A 39 -7.22 -6.42 -4.65
C LEU A 39 -7.34 -6.34 -6.17
N ASP A 40 -8.31 -5.59 -6.66
CA ASP A 40 -8.52 -5.36 -8.09
C ASP A 40 -8.34 -3.88 -8.43
N GLY A 41 -7.59 -3.59 -9.49
CA GLY A 41 -7.37 -2.24 -9.99
C GLY A 41 -6.39 -1.39 -9.18
N THR A 42 -5.37 -1.98 -8.55
CA THR A 42 -4.26 -1.22 -7.94
C THR A 42 -3.44 -0.52 -9.03
N GLU A 43 -3.16 0.77 -8.85
CA GLU A 43 -2.33 1.57 -9.76
C GLU A 43 -1.15 2.18 -9.01
N VAL A 44 0.05 2.05 -9.58
CA VAL A 44 1.29 2.64 -9.06
C VAL A 44 1.87 3.54 -10.13
N SER A 45 2.02 4.83 -9.80
CA SER A 45 2.62 5.83 -10.67
C SER A 45 3.83 6.46 -9.98
N VAL A 46 4.98 6.44 -10.65
CA VAL A 46 6.22 7.04 -10.15
C VAL A 46 6.64 8.11 -11.14
N THR A 47 6.60 9.37 -10.71
CA THR A 47 7.02 10.52 -11.50
C THR A 47 8.29 11.08 -10.90
N TYR A 48 9.24 11.50 -11.73
CA TYR A 48 10.43 12.20 -11.26
C TYR A 48 10.52 13.58 -11.91
N TYR A 49 11.08 14.54 -11.18
CA TYR A 49 11.31 15.89 -11.64
C TYR A 49 12.79 16.22 -11.48
N VAL A 50 13.37 16.83 -12.51
CA VAL A 50 14.72 17.39 -12.45
C VAL A 50 14.59 18.90 -12.39
N GLY A 51 15.02 19.49 -11.27
CA GLY A 51 14.96 20.92 -11.03
C GLY A 51 15.73 21.72 -12.09
N ALA A 52 15.31 22.95 -12.35
CA ALA A 52 15.98 23.83 -13.29
C ALA A 52 17.41 24.11 -12.82
N GLY A 53 18.42 23.64 -13.57
CA GLY A 53 19.83 23.65 -13.18
C GLY A 53 20.41 22.27 -12.86
N GLY A 54 19.56 21.26 -12.67
CA GLY A 54 19.93 19.88 -12.39
C GLY A 54 20.58 19.67 -11.02
N GLU A 55 20.30 20.56 -10.07
CA GLU A 55 20.80 20.48 -8.69
C GLU A 55 19.89 19.63 -7.79
N GLU A 56 18.65 19.36 -8.21
CA GLU A 56 17.66 18.61 -7.44
C GLU A 56 16.94 17.60 -8.33
N VAL A 57 16.77 16.38 -7.81
CA VAL A 57 15.90 15.35 -8.38
C VAL A 57 14.88 15.02 -7.30
N SER A 58 13.59 15.21 -7.59
CA SER A 58 12.49 14.76 -6.73
C SER A 58 11.79 13.56 -7.38
N ILE A 59 11.29 12.65 -6.56
CA ILE A 59 10.48 11.50 -6.99
C ILE A 59 9.17 11.59 -6.24
N ASP A 60 8.08 11.68 -6.99
CA ASP A 60 6.71 11.64 -6.48
C ASP A 60 6.13 10.27 -6.80
N ILE A 61 5.67 9.58 -5.75
CA ILE A 61 5.07 8.25 -5.84
C ILE A 61 3.59 8.41 -5.52
N HIS A 62 2.73 7.95 -6.43
CA HIS A 62 1.29 7.92 -6.25
C HIS A 62 0.82 6.47 -6.33
N VAL A 63 0.17 6.00 -5.27
CA VAL A 63 -0.37 4.64 -5.18
C VAL A 63 -1.86 4.74 -4.93
N GLU A 64 -2.65 4.18 -5.84
CA GLU A 64 -4.08 4.00 -5.64
C GLU A 64 -4.34 2.54 -5.33
N SER A 65 -4.75 2.24 -4.10
CA SER A 65 -5.16 0.89 -3.75
C SER A 65 -6.39 0.50 -4.55
N GLY A 66 -6.33 -0.68 -5.16
CA GLY A 66 -7.48 -1.31 -5.77
C GLY A 66 -8.61 -1.59 -4.77
N LYS A 67 -9.77 -1.94 -5.31
CA LYS A 67 -10.91 -2.40 -4.50
C LYS A 67 -10.66 -3.81 -3.98
N ILE A 68 -11.04 -4.03 -2.74
CA ILE A 68 -11.06 -5.36 -2.14
C ILE A 68 -12.25 -6.13 -2.70
N THR A 69 -12.01 -7.36 -3.13
CA THR A 69 -13.08 -8.27 -3.55
C THR A 69 -12.99 -9.59 -2.80
N GLY A 70 -14.15 -10.18 -2.50
CA GLY A 70 -14.25 -11.43 -1.74
C GLY A 70 -14.70 -11.22 -0.30
N THR A 71 -14.80 -12.31 0.47
CA THR A 71 -15.41 -12.29 1.81
C THR A 71 -14.38 -12.59 2.89
N GLN A 72 -14.26 -11.71 3.87
CA GLN A 72 -13.55 -11.99 5.11
C GLN A 72 -14.52 -12.52 6.17
N VAL A 73 -14.20 -13.65 6.79
CA VAL A 73 -14.93 -14.19 7.94
C VAL A 73 -14.09 -13.97 9.21
N LEU A 74 -14.68 -13.35 10.23
CA LEU A 74 -14.04 -13.09 11.52
C LEU A 74 -14.83 -13.71 12.66
N ASP A 75 -14.14 -14.45 13.53
CA ASP A 75 -14.72 -14.99 14.76
C ASP A 75 -14.77 -13.90 15.84
N VAL A 76 -15.99 -13.52 16.23
CA VAL A 76 -16.25 -12.66 17.37
C VAL A 76 -16.33 -13.54 18.61
N ARG A 77 -15.41 -13.34 19.55
CA ARG A 77 -15.34 -14.12 20.81
C ARG A 77 -16.50 -13.77 21.74
N ASP A 78 -16.82 -14.72 22.64
CA ASP A 78 -17.76 -14.49 23.74
C ASP A 78 -17.32 -13.27 24.58
N TYR A 79 -18.27 -12.42 24.95
CA TYR A 79 -18.00 -11.30 25.86
C TYR A 79 -19.22 -10.95 26.71
N ASN A 80 -19.00 -10.30 27.85
CA ASN A 80 -20.07 -9.84 28.72
C ASN A 80 -20.45 -8.39 28.38
N ARG A 81 -21.73 -8.16 28.05
CA ARG A 81 -22.30 -6.83 27.83
C ARG A 81 -23.35 -6.54 28.89
N MET A 82 -23.07 -5.56 29.76
CA MET A 82 -24.01 -5.11 30.81
C MET A 82 -24.54 -6.25 31.71
N GLY A 83 -23.67 -7.22 32.04
CA GLY A 83 -24.02 -8.37 32.90
C GLY A 83 -24.64 -9.57 32.17
N SER A 84 -24.86 -9.47 30.85
CA SER A 84 -25.33 -10.58 30.02
C SER A 84 -24.19 -11.14 29.18
N ALA A 85 -24.04 -12.47 29.17
CA ALA A 85 -23.11 -13.15 28.27
C ALA A 85 -23.64 -13.08 26.84
N VAL A 86 -22.84 -12.51 25.94
CA VAL A 86 -23.07 -12.51 24.50
C VAL A 86 -22.25 -13.65 23.91
N ALA A 87 -22.95 -14.59 23.28
CA ALA A 87 -22.31 -15.70 22.59
C ALA A 87 -21.50 -15.20 21.38
N GLY A 88 -20.36 -15.83 21.18
CA GLY A 88 -19.51 -15.65 20.03
C GLY A 88 -20.25 -16.04 18.75
N HIS A 89 -19.90 -15.39 17.67
CA HIS A 89 -20.49 -15.58 16.36
C HIS A 89 -19.47 -15.25 15.29
N GLN A 90 -19.75 -15.67 14.05
CA GLN A 90 -18.98 -15.25 12.90
C GLN A 90 -19.57 -14.00 12.29
N ARG A 91 -18.69 -13.09 11.87
CA ARG A 91 -19.05 -11.91 11.10
C ARG A 91 -18.41 -11.99 9.73
N GLU A 92 -19.22 -11.78 8.71
CA GLU A 92 -18.79 -11.76 7.33
C GLU A 92 -18.68 -10.31 6.84
N TYR A 93 -17.59 -10.01 6.13
CA TYR A 93 -17.33 -8.72 5.49
C TYR A 93 -17.13 -8.97 4.00
N ILE A 94 -18.14 -8.61 3.20
CA ILE A 94 -18.13 -8.76 1.74
C ILE A 94 -17.49 -7.51 1.13
N ASP A 95 -16.52 -7.70 0.24
CA ASP A 95 -15.77 -6.66 -0.48
C ASP A 95 -15.15 -5.61 0.46
N LYS A 96 -14.91 -6.04 1.70
CA LYS A 96 -14.35 -5.24 2.79
C LYS A 96 -13.44 -6.08 3.65
N ARG A 97 -12.47 -5.45 4.27
CA ARG A 97 -11.58 -6.09 5.25
C ARG A 97 -11.45 -5.24 6.49
N VAL A 98 -11.28 -5.91 7.62
CA VAL A 98 -10.86 -5.27 8.88
C VAL A 98 -9.35 -5.11 8.88
N PHE A 99 -8.89 -3.88 9.01
CA PHE A 99 -7.49 -3.50 9.14
C PHE A 99 -7.20 -3.06 10.57
N ARG A 100 -6.00 -3.36 11.04
CA ARG A 100 -5.46 -2.81 12.29
C ARG A 100 -4.46 -1.73 11.93
N LEU A 101 -4.79 -0.48 12.23
CA LEU A 101 -3.93 0.66 11.97
C LEU A 101 -2.70 0.67 12.91
N PRO A 102 -1.63 1.41 12.57
CA PRO A 102 -0.42 1.49 13.38
C PRO A 102 -0.65 2.00 14.82
N ASP A 103 -1.67 2.85 15.02
CA ASP A 103 -2.09 3.34 16.34
C ASP A 103 -2.83 2.28 17.19
N GLY A 104 -3.14 1.13 16.59
CA GLY A 104 -3.83 0.01 17.21
C GLY A 104 -5.36 0.04 17.04
N GLU A 105 -5.94 1.05 16.40
CA GLU A 105 -7.35 1.08 16.06
C GLU A 105 -7.70 0.04 14.98
N TYR A 106 -8.95 -0.39 14.97
CA TYR A 106 -9.47 -1.30 13.94
C TYR A 106 -10.49 -0.57 13.09
N ILE A 107 -10.26 -0.56 11.78
CA ILE A 107 -11.20 0.00 10.81
C ILE A 107 -11.64 -1.06 9.82
N THR A 108 -12.78 -0.84 9.18
CA THR A 108 -13.27 -1.68 8.09
C THR A 108 -13.31 -0.84 6.82
N SER A 109 -12.63 -1.29 5.77
CA SER A 109 -12.53 -0.54 4.51
C SER A 109 -12.74 -1.44 3.29
N GLU A 110 -13.18 -0.83 2.19
CA GLU A 110 -13.30 -1.44 0.84
C GLU A 110 -11.99 -1.35 0.05
N THR A 111 -11.01 -0.62 0.57
CA THR A 111 -9.67 -0.41 0.01
C THR A 111 -8.62 -0.55 1.11
N ILE A 112 -7.34 -0.68 0.75
CA ILE A 112 -6.27 -0.61 1.77
C ILE A 112 -6.22 0.83 2.31
N PRO A 113 -6.26 1.03 3.64
CA PRO A 113 -6.07 2.36 4.23
C PRO A 113 -4.67 2.92 3.95
N ASP A 114 -4.57 4.24 3.82
CA ASP A 114 -3.32 4.94 3.48
C ASP A 114 -2.19 4.58 4.46
N GLU A 115 -2.46 4.51 5.75
CA GLU A 115 -1.47 4.17 6.77
C GLU A 115 -0.91 2.74 6.62
N ILE A 116 -1.71 1.82 6.08
CA ILE A 116 -1.28 0.45 5.79
C ILE A 116 -0.51 0.40 4.47
N LEU A 117 -0.91 1.19 3.46
CA LEU A 117 -0.16 1.32 2.21
C LEU A 117 1.23 1.89 2.46
N GLU A 118 1.32 2.96 3.25
CA GLU A 118 2.60 3.56 3.67
C GLU A 118 3.49 2.51 4.33
N GLN A 119 2.95 1.73 5.28
CA GLN A 119 3.71 0.68 5.93
C GLN A 119 4.21 -0.41 4.95
N ILE A 120 3.36 -0.88 4.03
CA ILE A 120 3.75 -1.88 3.03
C ILE A 120 4.91 -1.35 2.17
N ILE A 121 4.83 -0.08 1.77
CA ILE A 121 5.84 0.57 0.93
C ILE A 121 7.15 0.75 1.71
N GLU A 122 7.09 1.24 2.95
CA GLU A 122 8.27 1.40 3.82
C GLU A 122 8.98 0.06 4.04
N GLU A 123 8.23 -1.00 4.36
CA GLU A 123 8.79 -2.35 4.52
C GLU A 123 9.43 -2.87 3.23
N ALA A 124 8.87 -2.53 2.06
CA ALA A 124 9.46 -2.91 0.78
C ALA A 124 10.83 -2.25 0.54
N PHE A 125 10.97 -0.97 0.90
CA PHE A 125 12.23 -0.25 0.77
C PHE A 125 13.28 -0.70 1.78
N ASP A 126 12.88 -1.05 3.00
CA ASP A 126 13.80 -1.53 4.05
C ASP A 126 14.37 -2.93 3.75
N ASN A 127 13.64 -3.73 2.96
CA ASN A 127 14.03 -5.10 2.61
C ASN A 127 14.64 -5.26 1.20
N ALA A 128 14.74 -4.18 0.42
CA ALA A 128 15.33 -4.15 -0.93
C ALA A 128 16.86 -4.01 -0.91
#